data_AF-A0A525C221-F1
#
_entry.id   AF-A0A525C221-F1
#
_cell.length_a   1.000
_cell.length_b   1.000
_cell.length_c   1.000
_cell.angle_alpha   90.00
_cell.angle_beta   90.00
_cell.angle_gamma   90.00
#
_symmetry.space_group_name_H-M   'P 1'
#
loop_
_entity.id
_entity.type
_entity.pdbx_description
1 polymer ?
#
loop_
_entity_poly.entity_id
_entity_poly.type
_entity_poly.pdbx_seq_one_letter_code
_entity_poly.pdbx_strand_id
1 'polypeptide(L)' 'VEVHADDVPKGGKVVIVDDLIATGGTLSAAARLFAKGGASLAGVFAVIGLPFLDYASKLGTIPTKTLINYNSEHIDS' A
#
# COMPACT_ATOMS: atom_id res chain seq x y z
N VAL A 1 0.73 -13.16 -0.53
CA VAL A 1 -0.24 -13.11 -1.64
C VAL A 1 0.54 -12.75 -2.89
N GLU A 2 0.50 -13.60 -3.91
CA GLU A 2 1.16 -13.37 -5.20
C GLU A 2 0.06 -13.02 -6.20
N VAL A 3 -0.01 -11.75 -6.61
CA VAL A 3 -0.89 -11.29 -7.69
C VAL A 3 0.00 -11.07 -8.89
N HIS A 4 -0.18 -11.86 -9.95
CA HIS A 4 0.53 -11.60 -11.19
C HIS A 4 -0.11 -10.40 -11.88
N ALA A 5 0.70 -9.44 -12.33
CA ALA A 5 0.21 -8.22 -12.97
C ALA A 5 -0.63 -8.51 -14.22
N ASP A 6 -0.40 -9.66 -14.85
CA ASP A 6 -1.09 -10.13 -16.04
C ASP A 6 -2.54 -10.57 -15.77
N ASP A 7 -2.90 -10.84 -14.52
CA ASP A 7 -4.27 -11.19 -14.12
C ASP A 7 -5.19 -9.95 -14.11
N VAL A 8 -4.61 -8.74 -14.18
CA VAL A 8 -5.36 -7.48 -14.19
C VAL A 8 -5.50 -6.97 -15.62
N PRO A 9 -6.72 -6.76 -16.12
CA PRO A 9 -6.94 -6.19 -17.44
C PRO A 9 -6.27 -4.81 -17.58
N LYS A 10 -5.81 -4.48 -18.79
CA LYS A 10 -5.36 -3.12 -19.12
C LYS A 10 -6.45 -2.10 -18.80
N GLY A 11 -6.09 -0.99 -18.15
CA GLY A 11 -7.01 0.00 -17.61
C GLY A 11 -7.66 -0.40 -16.28
N GLY A 12 -7.35 -1.59 -15.77
CA GLY A 12 -7.86 -2.09 -14.50
C GLY A 12 -7.46 -1.22 -13.31
N LYS A 13 -8.33 -1.23 -12.30
CA LYS A 13 -8.12 -0.53 -11.04
C LYS A 13 -8.03 -1.55 -9.92
N VAL A 14 -6.92 -1.55 -9.19
CA VAL A 14 -6.63 -2.51 -8.13
C VAL A 14 -6.69 -1.80 -6.79
N VAL A 15 -7.16 -2.49 -5.76
CA VAL A 15 -6.95 -2.09 -4.35
C VAL A 15 -6.08 -3.17 -3.71
N ILE A 16 -4.99 -2.76 -3.08
CA ILE A 16 -4.17 -3.68 -2.29
C ILE A 16 -4.72 -3.73 -0.87
N VAL A 17 -4.87 -4.93 -0.34
CA VAL A 17 -5.19 -5.19 1.05
C VAL A 17 -4.02 -5.93 1.68
N ASP A 18 -3.48 -5.40 2.77
CA ASP A 18 -2.36 -5.99 3.51
C ASP A 18 -2.65 -6.03 5.02
N ASP A 19 -1.86 -6.77 5.78
CA ASP A 19 -1.96 -6.74 7.24
C ASP A 19 -1.36 -5.45 7.83
N LEU A 20 -0.22 -5.00 7.29
CA LEU A 20 0.61 -3.94 7.85
C LEU A 20 1.22 -3.03 6.78
N ILE A 21 1.17 -1.72 7.01
CA ILE A 21 1.95 -0.73 6.27
C ILE A 21 3.06 -0.19 7.18
N ALA A 22 4.30 -0.60 6.90
CA ALA A 22 5.50 -0.07 7.54
C ALA A 22 6.06 1.14 6.78
N THR A 23 7.06 0.97 5.93
CA THR A 23 7.67 2.06 5.14
C THR A 23 6.96 2.31 3.81
N GLY A 24 6.01 1.47 3.41
CA GLY A 24 5.32 1.55 2.12
C GLY A 24 6.14 1.06 0.90
N GLY A 25 7.35 0.52 1.11
CA GLY A 25 8.22 0.04 0.03
C GLY A 25 7.58 -1.02 -0.86
N THR A 26 7.00 -2.07 -0.25
CA THR A 26 6.31 -3.16 -0.96
C THR A 26 5.15 -2.64 -1.82
N LEU A 27 4.33 -1.76 -1.26
CA LEU A 27 3.18 -1.18 -1.93
C LEU A 27 3.58 -0.25 -3.09
N SER A 28 4.66 0.52 -2.93
CA SER A 28 5.22 1.35 -4.01
C SER A 28 5.74 0.50 -5.16
N ALA A 29 6.40 -0.63 -4.85
CA ALA A 29 6.83 -1.59 -5.86
C ALA A 29 5.63 -2.22 -6.58
N ALA A 30 4.58 -2.60 -5.85
CA ALA A 30 3.34 -3.13 -6.42
C ALA A 30 2.64 -2.11 -7.33
N ALA A 31 2.54 -0.85 -6.92
CA ALA A 31 1.99 0.22 -7.75
C ALA A 31 2.74 0.38 -9.08
N ARG A 32 4.09 0.31 -9.04
CA ARG A 32 4.93 0.32 -10.26
C ARG A 32 4.71 -0.92 -11.12
N LEU A 33 4.52 -2.08 -10.51
CA LEU A 33 4.27 -3.34 -11.23
C LEU A 33 2.93 -3.29 -11.98
N PHE A 34 1.84 -2.87 -11.31
CA PHE A 34 0.55 -2.69 -11.97
C PHE A 34 0.59 -1.63 -13.07
N ALA A 35 1.28 -0.51 -12.85
CA ALA A 35 1.47 0.52 -13.87
C ALA A 35 2.16 -0.03 -15.13
N LYS A 36 3.18 -0.89 -14.97
CA LYS A 36 3.85 -1.58 -16.10
C LYS A 36 2.91 -2.53 -16.85
N GLY A 37 1.99 -3.19 -16.14
CA GLY A 37 0.93 -4.02 -16.73
C GLY A 37 -0.22 -3.23 -17.38
N GLY A 38 -0.20 -1.89 -17.30
CA GLY A 38 -1.27 -1.04 -17.81
C GLY A 38 -2.47 -0.92 -16.88
N ALA A 39 -2.34 -1.34 -15.63
CA ALA A 39 -3.31 -1.15 -14.56
C ALA A 39 -2.92 0.03 -13.65
N SER A 40 -3.82 0.43 -12.76
CA SER A 40 -3.58 1.50 -11.80
C SER A 40 -3.99 1.06 -10.39
N LEU A 41 -3.24 1.52 -9.39
CA LEU A 41 -3.61 1.32 -7.99
C LEU A 41 -4.62 2.39 -7.58
N ALA A 42 -5.86 1.98 -7.31
CA ALA A 42 -6.93 2.84 -6.84
C ALA A 42 -6.84 3.15 -5.34
N GLY A 43 -6.12 2.33 -4.58
CA GLY A 43 -5.82 2.59 -3.18
C GLY A 43 -5.18 1.42 -2.46
N VAL A 44 -4.86 1.65 -1.20
CA VAL A 44 -4.34 0.66 -0.25
C VAL A 44 -5.21 0.67 1.00
N PHE A 45 -5.53 -0.52 1.49
CA PHE A 45 -6.09 -0.72 2.82
C PHE A 45 -5.19 -1.68 3.61
N ALA A 46 -4.98 -1.40 4.90
CA ALA A 46 -4.36 -2.37 5.79
C ALA A 46 -5.00 -2.38 7.17
N VAL A 47 -4.77 -3.45 7.93
CA VAL A 47 -5.22 -3.52 9.32
C VAL A 47 -4.39 -2.55 10.18
N ILE A 48 -3.07 -2.57 10.01
CA ILE A 48 -2.14 -1.78 10.83
C ILE A 48 -1.36 -0.78 9.97
N GLY A 49 -1.25 0.46 10.43
CA GLY A 49 -0.35 1.48 9.90
C GLY A 49 0.71 1.90 10.90
N LEU A 50 1.96 2.06 10.44
CA LEU A 50 3.07 2.66 11.17
C LEU A 50 3.45 4.03 10.59
N PRO A 51 2.61 5.08 10.74
CA PRO A 51 2.85 6.38 10.11
C PRO A 51 4.18 7.04 10.50
N PHE A 52 4.76 6.68 11.66
CA PHE A 52 6.08 7.15 12.07
C PHE A 52 7.23 6.65 11.17
N LEU A 53 6.97 5.66 10.31
CA LEU A 53 7.90 5.19 9.28
C LEU A 53 7.72 5.88 7.91
N ASP A 54 6.87 6.91 7.85
CA ASP A 54 6.66 7.77 6.69
C ASP A 54 6.29 7.02 5.39
N TYR A 55 5.38 6.03 5.48
CA TYR A 55 4.87 5.38 4.27
C TYR A 55 4.14 6.35 3.33
N ALA A 56 3.64 7.48 3.84
CA ALA A 56 2.94 8.48 3.05
C ALA A 56 3.85 9.06 1.96
N SER A 57 5.14 9.29 2.24
CA SER A 57 6.07 9.78 1.22
C SER A 57 6.31 8.78 0.09
N LYS A 58 6.24 7.46 0.36
CA LYS A 58 6.38 6.40 -0.65
C LYS A 58 5.13 6.16 -1.47
N LEU A 59 3.96 6.35 -0.87
CA LEU A 59 2.65 6.13 -1.49
C LEU A 59 2.14 7.38 -2.23
N GLY A 60 2.63 8.57 -1.88
CA GLY A 60 2.30 9.81 -2.57
C GLY A 60 0.79 10.10 -2.54
N THR A 61 0.18 10.20 -3.71
CA THR A 61 -1.25 10.50 -3.86
C THR A 61 -2.15 9.26 -3.84
N ILE A 62 -1.59 8.06 -3.68
CA ILE A 62 -2.36 6.82 -3.62
C ILE A 62 -3.24 6.84 -2.36
N PRO A 63 -4.58 6.76 -2.50
CA PRO A 63 -5.47 6.72 -1.34
C PRO A 63 -5.09 5.58 -0.40
N THR A 64 -4.77 5.91 0.84
CA THR A 64 -4.28 4.94 1.83
C THR A 64 -5.16 5.00 3.08
N LYS A 65 -5.65 3.85 3.51
CA LYS A 65 -6.45 3.71 4.74
C LYS A 65 -5.90 2.57 5.59
N THR A 66 -5.95 2.77 6.91
CA THR A 66 -5.56 1.78 7.91
C THR A 66 -6.67 1.67 8.96
N LEU A 67 -6.86 0.49 9.56
CA LEU A 67 -7.84 0.31 10.63
C LEU A 67 -7.31 0.83 11.97
N ILE A 68 -6.05 0.56 12.27
CA ILE A 68 -5.36 0.98 13.51
C ILE A 68 -4.02 1.59 13.14
N ASN A 69 -3.65 2.69 13.80
CA ASN A 69 -2.33 3.31 13.67
C ASN A 69 -1.54 3.20 14.97
N TYR A 70 -0.28 2.78 14.87
CA TYR A 70 0.70 2.92 15.94
C TYR A 70 1.61 4.10 15.59
N ASN A 71 1.68 5.10 16.46
CA ASN A 71 2.40 6.35 16.18
C ASN A 71 3.86 6.35 16.68
N SER A 72 4.29 5.26 17.29
CA SER A 72 5.62 5.08 17.87
C SER A 72 5.96 3.60 17.97
N GLU A 73 7.25 3.29 18.05
CA GLU A 73 7.74 1.94 18.35
C GLU A 73 7.58 1.58 19.84
N HIS A 74 7.50 2.59 20.71
CA HIS A 74 7.35 2.44 22.15
C HIS A 74 5.92 2.75 22.57
N ILE A 75 5.36 1.91 23.43
CA ILE A 75 4.14 2.21 24.16
C ILE A 75 4.56 3.14 25.29
N ASP A 76 4.07 4.39 25.29
CA ASP A 76 4.23 5.28 26.44
C ASP A 76 3.70 4.54 27.68
N SER A 77 4.59 4.36 28.66
CA SER A 77 4.32 3.64 29.92
C SER A 77 3.75 4.58 30.97
#